data_AF-A0AAV6BB58-F1
#
_entry.id   AF-A0AAV6BB58-F1
#
_cell.length_a   1.000
_cell.length_b   1.000
_cell.length_c   1.000
_cell.angle_alpha   90.00
_cell.angle_beta   90.00
_cell.angle_gamma   90.00
#
_symmetry.space_group_name_H-M   'P 1'
#
loop_
_entity.id
_entity.type
_entity.pdbx_description
1 polymer ?
#
loop_
_entity_poly.entity_id
_entity_poly.type
_entity_poly.pdbx_seq_one_letter_code
_entity_poly.pdbx_strand_id
1 'polypeptide(L)'
;MKNVLRVICRARLRAILIGCSILAAVPSLRAQELSLQAVVTPSTVIVKGGGPVTFAIHGFIEFRSLAEVFPYIDAQMQRWGGKISEEEKQQLARHLLREGIESRTVSMADERPLQALVTHTSLELREAIAKVKEPVPAGYAAEFAAIQEKWKHSLNCWSASPVIAGRVLSNWYPIEEGIRLHGVIYDSTEHFWQGVKYHPDATVRDLKELIALLHGREWDAWLKRLDADPKIYLPNAYAVEFLRYNLKAERLRWFGEELGTHGLRDGDQARIVQQRGDSAFRFSGFEEKVLWGDLADLLHMVYVFSPADDPVRKTLAEQHFDGIYLDGRKMGFIGEEFRAEMLEIWKVKFLEMSRFREVIGGIPMEIRLEHFLNDGDSPDIPIPIYVGYLNRIREMARNGK
;
A
#
# COMPACT_ATOMS: atom_id res chain seq x y z
N MET A 1 17.65 55.86 23.19
CA MET A 1 16.62 54.91 22.65
C MET A 1 16.77 54.56 21.16
N LYS A 2 17.18 55.47 20.25
CA LYS A 2 17.26 55.16 18.80
C LYS A 2 18.38 54.18 18.40
N ASN A 3 19.44 54.01 19.20
CA ASN A 3 20.57 53.12 18.86
C ASN A 3 20.37 51.65 19.27
N VAL A 4 19.51 51.37 20.26
CA VAL A 4 19.24 49.98 20.71
C VAL A 4 18.31 49.25 19.73
N LEU A 5 17.31 49.95 19.14
CA LEU A 5 16.42 49.36 18.15
C LEU A 5 17.12 48.95 16.84
N ARG A 6 18.18 49.67 16.42
CA ARG A 6 18.94 49.35 15.20
C ARG A 6 19.79 48.09 15.34
N VAL A 7 20.29 47.79 16.55
CA VAL A 7 21.08 46.58 16.81
C VAL A 7 20.16 45.35 16.86
N ILE A 8 18.99 45.46 17.49
CA ILE A 8 18.01 44.36 17.57
C ILE A 8 17.41 44.02 16.18
N CYS A 9 17.13 45.02 15.34
CA CYS A 9 16.66 44.77 13.96
C CYS A 9 17.73 44.10 13.09
N ARG A 10 19.02 44.46 13.22
CA ARG A 10 20.10 43.82 12.45
C ARG A 10 20.41 42.39 12.93
N ALA A 11 20.26 42.12 14.23
CA ALA A 11 20.41 40.78 14.78
C ALA A 11 19.27 39.83 14.34
N ARG A 12 18.02 40.33 14.31
CA ARG A 12 16.87 39.56 13.79
C ARG A 12 16.94 39.33 12.27
N LEU A 13 17.40 40.30 11.49
CA LEU A 13 17.60 40.10 10.04
C LEU A 13 18.71 39.07 9.74
N ARG A 14 19.82 39.06 10.52
CA ARG A 14 20.88 38.05 10.38
C ARG A 14 20.43 36.67 10.83
N ALA A 15 19.62 36.56 11.89
CA ALA A 15 19.05 35.28 12.31
C ALA A 15 18.05 34.71 11.29
N ILE A 16 17.24 35.55 10.65
CA ILE A 16 16.32 35.15 9.58
C ILE A 16 17.11 34.74 8.32
N LEU A 17 18.17 35.46 7.95
CA LEU A 17 19.03 35.10 6.81
C LEU A 17 19.83 33.80 7.04
N ILE A 18 20.30 33.55 8.27
CA ILE A 18 20.96 32.28 8.62
C ILE A 18 19.94 31.13 8.66
N GLY A 19 18.73 31.35 9.18
CA GLY A 19 17.64 30.37 9.14
C GLY A 19 17.20 30.00 7.72
N CYS A 20 17.08 30.99 6.82
CA CYS A 20 16.76 30.74 5.40
C CYS A 20 17.92 30.08 4.64
N SER A 21 19.18 30.32 5.04
CA SER A 21 20.35 29.67 4.42
C SER A 21 20.50 28.20 4.85
N ILE A 22 20.09 27.85 6.09
CA ILE A 22 20.09 26.46 6.58
C ILE A 22 18.92 25.67 5.99
N LEU A 23 17.77 26.30 5.74
CA LEU A 23 16.65 25.67 5.01
C LEU A 23 16.93 25.47 3.50
N ALA A 24 17.84 26.26 2.92
CA ALA A 24 18.31 26.07 1.54
C ALA A 24 19.43 25.01 1.41
N ALA A 25 19.97 24.53 2.54
CA ALA A 25 21.02 23.52 2.61
C ALA A 25 20.49 22.14 3.03
N VAL A 26 19.18 21.90 2.95
CA VAL A 26 18.71 20.53 2.79
C VAL A 26 19.22 20.11 1.41
N PRO A 27 20.14 19.14 1.29
CA PRO A 27 20.49 18.63 -0.02
C PRO A 27 19.17 18.23 -0.65
N SER A 28 18.80 18.92 -1.74
CA SER A 28 17.77 18.40 -2.62
C SER A 28 18.17 16.95 -2.81
N LEU A 29 17.33 16.01 -2.39
CA LEU A 29 17.53 14.58 -2.60
C LEU A 29 17.66 14.40 -4.12
N ARG A 30 18.85 14.63 -4.66
CA ARG A 30 19.15 14.45 -6.07
C ARG A 30 18.87 12.97 -6.29
N ALA A 31 17.98 12.69 -7.23
CA ALA A 31 17.72 11.33 -7.66
C ALA A 31 19.08 10.71 -7.97
N GLN A 32 19.46 9.71 -7.18
CA GLN A 32 20.73 9.04 -7.37
C GLN A 32 20.70 8.37 -8.75
N GLU A 33 21.64 8.74 -9.61
CA GLU A 33 21.77 8.12 -10.92
C GLU A 33 22.24 6.68 -10.72
N LEU A 34 21.30 5.73 -10.84
CA LEU A 34 21.58 4.31 -10.87
C LEU A 34 21.82 3.90 -12.32
N SER A 35 22.89 3.16 -12.59
CA SER A 35 23.11 2.61 -13.92
C SER A 35 22.15 1.47 -14.18
N LEU A 36 21.76 1.28 -15.44
CA LEU A 36 20.95 0.13 -15.85
C LEU A 36 21.60 -1.20 -15.46
N GLN A 37 22.94 -1.28 -15.54
CA GLN A 37 23.69 -2.46 -15.12
C GLN A 37 23.51 -2.78 -13.62
N ALA A 38 23.50 -1.76 -12.75
CA ALA A 38 23.30 -1.94 -11.31
C ALA A 38 21.88 -2.43 -10.97
N VAL A 39 20.89 -2.06 -11.78
CA VAL A 39 19.51 -2.53 -11.61
C VAL A 39 19.37 -4.00 -11.99
N VAL A 40 19.95 -4.42 -13.13
CA VAL A 40 19.75 -5.76 -13.69
C VAL A 40 20.70 -6.83 -13.14
N THR A 41 21.79 -6.44 -12.47
CA THR A 41 22.76 -7.40 -11.91
C THR A 41 22.24 -7.97 -10.59
N PRO A 42 21.99 -9.29 -10.47
CA PRO A 42 21.26 -9.85 -9.34
C PRO A 42 21.88 -9.59 -7.97
N SER A 43 23.20 -9.69 -7.84
CA SER A 43 23.94 -9.48 -6.58
C SER A 43 24.06 -8.02 -6.13
N THR A 44 23.70 -7.06 -6.99
CA THR A 44 23.92 -5.64 -6.66
C THR A 44 23.01 -5.21 -5.51
N VAL A 45 23.58 -4.63 -4.47
CA VAL A 45 22.84 -3.92 -3.42
C VAL A 45 22.78 -2.45 -3.80
N ILE A 46 21.57 -1.92 -4.04
CA ILE A 46 21.38 -0.50 -4.29
C ILE A 46 21.40 0.22 -2.94
N VAL A 47 22.15 1.32 -2.84
CA VAL A 47 22.26 2.13 -1.62
C VAL A 47 21.69 3.51 -1.91
N LYS A 48 20.77 4.02 -1.07
CA LYS A 48 20.16 5.36 -1.15
C LYS A 48 20.13 5.97 0.25
N GLY A 49 20.50 7.26 0.37
CA GLY A 49 20.47 7.96 1.66
C GLY A 49 21.38 7.37 2.74
N GLY A 50 22.42 6.62 2.35
CA GLY A 50 23.37 5.97 3.28
C GLY A 50 22.99 4.56 3.74
N GLY A 51 21.84 4.02 3.30
CA GLY A 51 21.40 2.65 3.61
C GLY A 51 21.04 1.84 2.35
N PRO A 52 21.02 0.50 2.44
CA PRO A 52 20.53 -0.34 1.35
C PRO A 52 19.03 -0.07 1.09
N VAL A 53 18.65 -0.05 -0.18
CA VAL A 53 17.24 -0.04 -0.59
C VAL A 53 16.72 -1.48 -0.52
N THR A 54 15.90 -1.74 0.50
CA THR A 54 15.15 -2.98 0.62
C THR A 54 14.06 -3.02 -0.43
N PHE A 55 13.82 -4.21 -0.99
CA PHE A 55 12.64 -4.51 -1.80
C PHE A 55 11.92 -5.71 -1.18
N ALA A 56 10.63 -5.86 -1.47
CA ALA A 56 9.81 -6.87 -0.82
C ALA A 56 8.88 -7.59 -1.79
N ILE A 57 8.75 -8.90 -1.62
CA ILE A 57 7.68 -9.69 -2.21
C ILE A 57 6.51 -9.69 -1.23
N HIS A 58 5.29 -9.54 -1.76
CA HIS A 58 4.06 -9.40 -0.98
C HIS A 58 4.12 -8.29 0.08
N GLY A 59 4.97 -7.27 -0.07
CA GLY A 59 5.12 -6.18 0.91
C GLY A 59 5.80 -6.54 2.24
N PHE A 60 5.90 -7.82 2.60
CA PHE A 60 6.40 -8.27 3.91
C PHE A 60 7.71 -9.06 3.85
N ILE A 61 8.03 -9.67 2.71
CA ILE A 61 9.20 -10.53 2.58
C ILE A 61 10.33 -9.73 1.96
N GLU A 62 11.21 -9.24 2.82
CA GLU A 62 12.25 -8.29 2.48
C GLU A 62 13.54 -8.94 1.98
N PHE A 63 14.17 -8.27 1.02
CA PHE A 63 15.42 -8.68 0.38
C PHE A 63 16.28 -7.45 0.07
N ARG A 64 17.60 -7.65 -0.05
CA ARG A 64 18.59 -6.60 -0.35
C ARG A 64 19.14 -6.68 -1.78
N SER A 65 19.09 -7.84 -2.40
CA SER A 65 19.53 -8.07 -3.78
C SER A 65 18.65 -9.11 -4.48
N LEU A 66 18.44 -8.99 -5.80
CA LEU A 66 17.60 -9.95 -6.56
C LEU A 66 18.12 -11.38 -6.44
N ALA A 67 19.42 -11.57 -6.22
CA ALA A 67 20.00 -12.88 -5.96
C ALA A 67 19.40 -13.57 -4.71
N GLU A 68 18.95 -12.82 -3.70
CA GLU A 68 18.30 -13.37 -2.50
C GLU A 68 16.87 -13.85 -2.79
N VAL A 69 16.23 -13.37 -3.87
CA VAL A 69 14.89 -13.78 -4.28
C VAL A 69 14.88 -15.19 -4.87
N PHE A 70 15.93 -15.57 -5.61
CA PHE A 70 15.91 -16.83 -6.36
C PHE A 70 15.79 -18.06 -5.44
N PRO A 71 16.57 -18.18 -4.33
CA PRO A 71 16.38 -19.26 -3.37
C PRO A 71 14.99 -19.25 -2.71
N TYR A 72 14.40 -18.07 -2.51
CA TYR A 72 13.03 -17.97 -2.00
C TYR A 72 12.02 -18.54 -3.02
N ILE A 73 12.13 -18.17 -4.30
CA ILE A 73 11.29 -18.73 -5.37
C ILE A 73 11.41 -20.26 -5.42
N ASP A 74 12.64 -20.78 -5.36
CA ASP A 74 12.89 -22.22 -5.34
C ASP A 74 12.21 -22.90 -4.15
N ALA A 75 12.30 -22.31 -2.95
CA ALA A 75 11.61 -22.80 -1.77
C ALA A 75 10.08 -22.79 -1.93
N GLN A 76 9.51 -21.74 -2.54
CA GLN A 76 8.07 -21.65 -2.81
C GLN A 76 7.60 -22.74 -3.79
N MET A 77 8.35 -23.03 -4.84
CA MET A 77 8.02 -24.10 -5.79
C MET A 77 7.99 -25.50 -5.16
N GLN A 78 8.78 -25.71 -4.10
CA GLN A 78 8.87 -27.01 -3.40
C GLN A 78 7.91 -27.11 -2.20
N ARG A 79 7.29 -26.00 -1.77
CA ARG A 79 6.51 -25.90 -0.53
C ARG A 79 5.45 -26.98 -0.37
N TRP A 80 4.76 -27.34 -1.45
CA TRP A 80 3.62 -28.25 -1.39
C TRP A 80 3.90 -29.68 -1.86
N GLY A 81 5.16 -30.09 -2.01
CA GLY A 81 5.53 -31.49 -2.23
C GLY A 81 4.78 -32.20 -3.37
N GLY A 82 4.50 -31.48 -4.47
CA GLY A 82 3.78 -32.02 -5.65
C GLY A 82 2.26 -31.91 -5.62
N LYS A 83 1.64 -31.20 -4.65
CA LYS A 83 0.19 -30.90 -4.66
C LYS A 83 -0.24 -29.91 -5.74
N ILE A 84 0.72 -29.27 -6.41
CA ILE A 84 0.50 -28.39 -7.56
C ILE A 84 1.26 -28.93 -8.78
N SER A 85 0.70 -28.68 -9.96
CA SER A 85 1.26 -29.12 -11.24
C SER A 85 2.56 -28.38 -11.58
N GLU A 86 3.33 -28.90 -12.53
CA GLU A 86 4.55 -28.21 -13.01
C GLU A 86 4.22 -26.88 -13.69
N GLU A 87 3.08 -26.78 -14.38
CA GLU A 87 2.60 -25.53 -14.95
C GLU A 87 2.28 -24.50 -13.85
N GLU A 88 1.62 -24.91 -12.77
CA GLU A 88 1.34 -24.04 -11.62
C GLU A 88 2.64 -23.57 -10.93
N LYS A 89 3.65 -24.45 -10.81
CA LYS A 89 4.98 -24.07 -10.30
C LYS A 89 5.66 -23.03 -11.18
N GLN A 90 5.64 -23.23 -12.51
CA GLN A 90 6.24 -22.29 -13.45
C GLN A 90 5.53 -20.93 -13.43
N GLN A 91 4.21 -20.92 -13.29
CA GLN A 91 3.42 -19.70 -13.16
C GLN A 91 3.76 -18.97 -11.86
N LEU A 92 3.83 -19.68 -10.72
CA LEU A 92 4.23 -19.12 -9.43
C LEU A 92 5.63 -18.52 -9.50
N ALA A 93 6.60 -19.27 -10.04
CA ALA A 93 7.98 -18.79 -10.15
C ALA A 93 8.09 -17.52 -10.99
N ARG A 94 7.38 -17.47 -12.12
CA ARG A 94 7.32 -16.29 -12.97
C ARG A 94 6.68 -15.11 -12.26
N HIS A 95 5.58 -15.34 -11.54
CA HIS A 95 4.89 -14.29 -10.78
C HIS A 95 5.78 -13.70 -9.68
N LEU A 96 6.40 -14.54 -8.83
CA LEU A 96 7.30 -14.09 -7.77
C LEU A 96 8.56 -13.40 -8.34
N LEU A 97 9.08 -13.87 -9.48
CA LEU A 97 10.19 -13.20 -10.16
C LEU A 97 9.79 -11.80 -10.63
N ARG A 98 8.59 -11.68 -11.21
CA ARG A 98 8.04 -10.40 -11.65
C ARG A 98 7.84 -9.44 -10.48
N GLU A 99 7.25 -9.89 -9.38
CA GLU A 99 7.11 -9.09 -8.15
C GLU A 99 8.47 -8.62 -7.61
N GLY A 100 9.46 -9.53 -7.54
CA GLY A 100 10.81 -9.18 -7.10
C GLY A 100 11.49 -8.13 -7.99
N ILE A 101 11.38 -8.27 -9.32
CA ILE A 101 11.90 -7.29 -10.29
C ILE A 101 11.16 -5.96 -10.18
N GLU A 102 9.84 -5.99 -10.04
CA GLU A 102 9.03 -4.78 -9.93
C GLU A 102 9.40 -4.01 -8.65
N SER A 103 9.44 -4.70 -7.51
CA SER A 103 9.84 -4.12 -6.23
C SER A 103 11.27 -3.57 -6.26
N ARG A 104 12.19 -4.23 -6.99
CA ARG A 104 13.56 -3.76 -7.19
C ARG A 104 13.66 -2.42 -7.92
N THR A 105 12.66 -2.07 -8.73
CA THR A 105 12.70 -0.82 -9.52
C THR A 105 12.21 0.37 -8.74
N VAL A 106 11.86 0.20 -7.45
CA VAL A 106 11.33 1.27 -6.60
C VAL A 106 11.88 1.18 -5.18
N SER A 107 11.98 2.33 -4.51
CA SER A 107 12.31 2.35 -3.09
C SER A 107 11.06 2.16 -2.24
N MET A 108 11.07 1.14 -1.37
CA MET A 108 10.03 0.94 -0.36
C MET A 108 10.06 2.00 0.76
N ALA A 109 11.14 2.78 0.87
CA ALA A 109 11.30 3.76 1.93
C ALA A 109 10.61 5.10 1.63
N ASP A 110 10.61 5.52 0.36
CA ASP A 110 9.99 6.77 -0.07
C ASP A 110 9.05 6.61 -1.26
N GLU A 111 8.72 5.35 -1.61
CA GLU A 111 7.70 4.99 -2.60
C GLU A 111 7.98 5.51 -4.03
N ARG A 112 9.22 5.94 -4.30
CA ARG A 112 9.62 6.57 -5.56
C ARG A 112 10.43 5.66 -6.47
N PRO A 113 10.10 5.60 -7.77
CA PRO A 113 10.82 4.77 -8.72
C PRO A 113 12.31 5.08 -8.74
N LEU A 114 13.11 4.02 -8.73
CA LEU A 114 14.51 4.08 -9.12
C LEU A 114 14.51 4.28 -10.63
N GLN A 115 14.56 5.55 -11.05
CA GLN A 115 14.34 6.03 -12.44
C GLN A 115 15.09 5.24 -13.53
N ALA A 116 16.19 4.57 -13.16
CA ALA A 116 17.09 3.86 -14.04
C ALA A 116 16.43 2.84 -15.00
N LEU A 117 15.36 2.14 -14.64
CA LEU A 117 14.73 1.21 -15.61
C LEU A 117 13.88 1.94 -16.67
N VAL A 118 13.19 3.01 -16.26
CA VAL A 118 12.17 3.70 -17.07
C VAL A 118 12.80 4.59 -18.14
N THR A 119 13.99 5.13 -17.87
CA THR A 119 14.68 6.06 -18.78
C THR A 119 15.41 5.39 -19.94
N HIS A 120 15.58 4.06 -19.92
CA HIS A 120 16.30 3.31 -20.95
C HIS A 120 15.36 2.61 -21.91
N THR A 121 15.82 2.34 -23.12
CA THR A 121 15.10 1.56 -24.15
C THR A 121 15.08 0.07 -23.81
N SER A 122 14.20 -0.68 -24.48
CA SER A 122 14.16 -2.15 -24.32
C SER A 122 15.39 -2.82 -24.92
N LEU A 123 16.05 -2.19 -25.90
CA LEU A 123 17.31 -2.67 -26.46
C LEU A 123 18.44 -2.54 -25.43
N GLU A 124 18.62 -1.36 -24.84
CA GLU A 124 19.63 -1.12 -23.79
C GLU A 124 19.44 -2.06 -22.60
N LEU A 125 18.19 -2.33 -22.21
CA LEU A 125 17.87 -3.31 -21.16
C LEU A 125 18.35 -4.72 -21.54
N ARG A 126 18.03 -5.19 -22.75
CA ARG A 126 18.47 -6.52 -23.22
C ARG A 126 20.00 -6.60 -23.31
N GLU A 127 20.66 -5.55 -23.77
CA GLU A 127 22.13 -5.48 -23.81
C GLU A 127 22.76 -5.50 -22.42
N ALA A 128 22.18 -4.79 -21.45
CA ALA A 128 22.65 -4.81 -20.06
C ALA A 128 22.48 -6.19 -19.43
N ILE A 129 21.34 -6.86 -19.67
CA ILE A 129 21.09 -8.22 -19.20
C ILE A 129 22.04 -9.21 -19.86
N ALA A 130 22.32 -9.08 -21.16
CA ALA A 130 23.28 -9.93 -21.87
C ALA A 130 24.72 -9.81 -21.33
N LYS A 131 25.05 -8.71 -20.64
CA LYS A 131 26.35 -8.50 -19.97
C LYS A 131 26.38 -9.06 -18.54
N VAL A 132 25.24 -9.47 -17.97
CA VAL A 132 25.18 -10.11 -16.65
C VAL A 132 25.86 -11.48 -16.74
N LYS A 133 26.87 -11.69 -15.90
CA LYS A 133 27.64 -12.96 -15.83
C LYS A 133 27.09 -13.94 -14.80
N GLU A 134 26.29 -13.44 -13.85
CA GLU A 134 25.67 -14.26 -12.81
C GLU A 134 24.56 -15.13 -13.41
N PRO A 135 24.34 -16.34 -12.87
CA PRO A 135 23.18 -17.14 -13.22
C PRO A 135 21.88 -16.38 -12.92
N VAL A 136 20.95 -16.40 -13.88
CA VAL A 136 19.60 -15.83 -13.74
C VAL A 136 18.56 -16.91 -14.05
N PRO A 137 17.38 -16.88 -13.40
CA PRO A 137 16.32 -17.83 -13.68
C PRO A 137 15.76 -17.67 -15.10
N ALA A 138 15.11 -18.72 -15.60
CA ALA A 138 14.43 -18.67 -16.90
C ALA A 138 13.37 -17.55 -16.90
N GLY A 139 13.30 -16.80 -18.01
CA GLY A 139 12.35 -15.69 -18.16
C GLY A 139 12.82 -14.34 -17.60
N TYR A 140 13.96 -14.26 -16.91
CA TYR A 140 14.48 -13.01 -16.31
C TYR A 140 14.45 -11.80 -17.24
N ALA A 141 14.95 -11.93 -18.46
CA ALA A 141 14.96 -10.86 -19.45
C ALA A 141 13.56 -10.46 -19.92
N ALA A 142 12.64 -11.41 -20.03
CA ALA A 142 11.26 -11.17 -20.45
C ALA A 142 10.49 -10.43 -19.34
N GLU A 143 10.65 -10.82 -18.08
CA GLU A 143 10.01 -10.15 -16.94
C GLU A 143 10.53 -8.73 -16.76
N PHE A 144 11.85 -8.51 -16.86
CA PHE A 144 12.42 -7.15 -16.86
C PHE A 144 11.86 -6.28 -17.98
N ALA A 145 11.73 -6.83 -19.19
CA ALA A 145 11.14 -6.10 -20.32
C ALA A 145 9.66 -5.78 -20.09
N ALA A 146 8.89 -6.73 -19.54
CA ALA A 146 7.48 -6.53 -19.21
C ALA A 146 7.30 -5.44 -18.13
N ILE A 147 8.15 -5.43 -17.10
CA ILE A 147 8.14 -4.40 -16.05
C ILE A 147 8.58 -3.05 -16.58
N GLN A 148 9.60 -2.99 -17.45
CA GLN A 148 9.96 -1.73 -18.10
C GLN A 148 8.80 -1.17 -18.93
N GLU A 149 8.18 -2.01 -19.75
CA GLU A 149 7.06 -1.61 -20.62
C GLU A 149 5.85 -1.14 -19.80
N LYS A 150 5.56 -1.85 -18.71
CA LYS A 150 4.61 -1.42 -17.68
C LYS A 150 4.92 0.02 -17.25
N TRP A 151 6.12 0.25 -16.70
CA TRP A 151 6.45 1.53 -16.08
C TRP A 151 6.64 2.71 -17.03
N LYS A 152 7.05 2.47 -18.28
CA LYS A 152 7.12 3.54 -19.30
C LYS A 152 5.76 4.16 -19.60
N HIS A 153 4.71 3.35 -19.47
CA HIS A 153 3.35 3.71 -19.84
C HIS A 153 2.42 3.73 -18.63
N SER A 154 2.93 3.96 -17.42
CA SER A 154 2.12 3.99 -16.19
C SER A 154 2.38 5.25 -15.36
N LEU A 155 1.36 5.69 -14.62
CA LEU A 155 1.50 6.73 -13.58
C LEU A 155 1.53 6.06 -12.20
N ASN A 156 2.72 5.99 -11.60
CA ASN A 156 2.98 5.25 -10.35
C ASN A 156 2.30 5.87 -9.12
N CYS A 157 2.35 5.09 -8.01
CA CYS A 157 1.84 5.40 -6.66
C CYS A 157 1.54 6.88 -6.48
N TRP A 158 0.26 7.17 -6.52
CA TRP A 158 -0.23 8.51 -6.62
C TRP A 158 0.24 9.35 -5.43
N SER A 159 0.22 8.82 -4.20
CA SER A 159 0.69 9.52 -2.99
C SER A 159 2.15 10.01 -3.09
N ALA A 160 3.03 9.20 -3.67
CA ALA A 160 4.46 9.49 -3.78
C ALA A 160 4.86 10.17 -5.11
N SER A 161 3.89 10.46 -5.98
CA SER A 161 4.15 11.07 -7.27
C SER A 161 4.89 12.40 -7.14
N PRO A 162 5.93 12.66 -7.96
CA PRO A 162 6.66 13.93 -7.94
C PRO A 162 5.82 15.08 -8.49
N VAL A 163 4.69 14.80 -9.15
CA VAL A 163 3.78 15.79 -9.71
C VAL A 163 2.49 15.87 -8.91
N ILE A 164 2.00 17.09 -8.67
CA ILE A 164 0.74 17.32 -7.95
C ILE A 164 -0.42 16.59 -8.64
N ALA A 165 -0.46 16.62 -9.98
CA ALA A 165 -1.49 15.94 -10.77
C ALA A 165 -1.53 14.41 -10.53
N GLY A 166 -0.40 13.78 -10.22
CA GLY A 166 -0.39 12.37 -9.82
C GLY A 166 -0.87 12.21 -8.38
N ARG A 167 -0.41 13.07 -7.47
CA ARG A 167 -0.82 13.06 -6.05
C ARG A 167 -2.31 13.18 -5.84
N VAL A 168 -2.98 14.06 -6.56
CA VAL A 168 -4.44 14.27 -6.44
C VAL A 168 -5.26 13.03 -6.79
N LEU A 169 -4.71 12.10 -7.59
CA LEU A 169 -5.39 10.86 -7.91
C LEU A 169 -5.41 9.90 -6.71
N SER A 170 -4.44 9.98 -5.79
CA SER A 170 -4.29 9.06 -4.65
C SER A 170 -5.51 9.00 -3.76
N ASN A 171 -5.90 7.81 -3.30
CA ASN A 171 -6.90 7.71 -2.23
C ASN A 171 -6.43 8.39 -0.94
N TRP A 172 -5.11 8.41 -0.74
CA TRP A 172 -4.45 9.09 0.36
C TRP A 172 -4.48 10.61 0.25
N TYR A 173 -4.85 11.17 -0.91
CA TYR A 173 -4.81 12.61 -1.12
C TYR A 173 -5.86 13.31 -0.24
N PRO A 174 -5.44 14.14 0.73
CA PRO A 174 -6.39 14.86 1.55
C PRO A 174 -7.11 15.93 0.72
N ILE A 175 -8.44 15.96 0.86
CA ILE A 175 -9.33 16.88 0.18
C ILE A 175 -9.63 18.02 1.14
N GLU A 176 -9.17 19.22 0.82
CA GLU A 176 -9.26 20.38 1.72
C GLU A 176 -10.69 20.67 2.15
N GLU A 177 -11.65 20.63 1.23
CA GLU A 177 -13.08 20.80 1.49
C GLU A 177 -13.77 19.54 2.05
N GLY A 178 -13.06 18.43 2.17
CA GLY A 178 -13.59 17.10 2.48
C GLY A 178 -14.34 16.46 1.31
N ILE A 179 -14.60 15.17 1.42
CA ILE A 179 -15.44 14.41 0.49
C ILE A 179 -16.66 13.86 1.24
N ARG A 180 -17.86 14.12 0.70
CA ARG A 180 -19.10 13.63 1.29
C ARG A 180 -19.41 12.24 0.75
N LEU A 181 -19.42 11.24 1.62
CA LEU A 181 -19.72 9.85 1.30
C LEU A 181 -20.73 9.32 2.33
N HIS A 182 -21.86 8.79 1.84
CA HIS A 182 -22.93 8.25 2.69
C HIS A 182 -23.40 9.24 3.78
N GLY A 183 -23.59 10.50 3.39
CA GLY A 183 -24.07 11.58 4.27
C GLY A 183 -23.01 12.18 5.21
N VAL A 184 -21.85 11.54 5.34
CA VAL A 184 -20.76 11.93 6.25
C VAL A 184 -19.60 12.54 5.46
N ILE A 185 -18.79 13.39 6.10
CA ILE A 185 -17.61 14.01 5.48
C ILE A 185 -16.35 13.29 5.93
N TYR A 186 -15.49 12.98 4.98
CA TYR A 186 -14.18 12.40 5.18
C TYR A 186 -13.10 13.28 4.58
N ASP A 187 -11.89 13.07 5.05
CA ASP A 187 -10.72 13.83 4.62
C ASP A 187 -10.12 13.30 3.32
N SER A 188 -10.33 12.02 3.01
CA SER A 188 -10.00 11.43 1.71
C SER A 188 -10.85 10.20 1.46
N THR A 189 -10.78 9.62 0.25
CA THR A 189 -11.43 8.33 -0.03
C THR A 189 -10.83 7.20 0.81
N GLU A 190 -9.56 7.31 1.19
CA GLU A 190 -8.91 6.34 2.08
C GLU A 190 -9.45 6.39 3.51
N HIS A 191 -9.67 7.58 4.08
CA HIS A 191 -10.29 7.70 5.41
C HIS A 191 -11.67 7.05 5.46
N PHE A 192 -12.47 7.25 4.41
CA PHE A 192 -13.74 6.55 4.27
C PHE A 192 -13.52 5.04 4.24
N TRP A 193 -12.56 4.59 3.43
CA TRP A 193 -12.29 3.17 3.21
C TRP A 193 -11.89 2.43 4.47
N GLN A 194 -11.02 3.01 5.28
CA GLN A 194 -10.64 2.41 6.56
C GLN A 194 -11.76 2.52 7.59
N GLY A 195 -12.48 3.64 7.61
CA GLY A 195 -13.60 3.85 8.53
C GLY A 195 -14.76 2.89 8.33
N VAL A 196 -15.12 2.59 7.08
CA VAL A 196 -16.28 1.73 6.76
C VAL A 196 -16.07 0.27 7.16
N LYS A 197 -14.82 -0.17 7.35
CA LYS A 197 -14.50 -1.52 7.82
C LYS A 197 -14.91 -1.77 9.27
N TYR A 198 -15.06 -0.73 10.08
CA TYR A 198 -15.54 -0.82 11.45
C TYR A 198 -17.05 -0.63 11.51
N HIS A 199 -17.78 -1.46 12.24
CA HIS A 199 -19.19 -1.19 12.53
C HIS A 199 -19.36 0.17 13.23
N PRO A 200 -20.44 0.94 12.97
CA PRO A 200 -20.66 2.25 13.62
C PRO A 200 -20.56 2.22 15.15
N ASP A 201 -20.97 1.11 15.77
CA ASP A 201 -20.97 0.95 17.22
C ASP A 201 -19.66 0.39 17.79
N ALA A 202 -18.72 -0.06 16.95
CA ALA A 202 -17.45 -0.59 17.42
C ALA A 202 -16.61 0.51 18.09
N THR A 203 -16.25 0.29 19.36
CA THR A 203 -15.49 1.26 20.16
C THR A 203 -14.01 0.90 20.25
N VAL A 204 -13.17 1.86 20.61
CA VAL A 204 -11.74 1.65 20.87
C VAL A 204 -11.51 0.55 21.92
N ARG A 205 -12.38 0.46 22.94
CA ARG A 205 -12.34 -0.63 23.91
C ARG A 205 -12.57 -1.99 23.28
N ASP A 206 -13.60 -2.12 22.43
CA ASP A 206 -13.90 -3.40 21.76
C ASP A 206 -12.70 -3.84 20.91
N LEU A 207 -12.02 -2.90 20.24
CA LEU A 207 -10.79 -3.18 19.51
C LEU A 207 -9.65 -3.64 20.43
N LYS A 208 -9.45 -2.99 21.58
CA LYS A 208 -8.43 -3.42 22.57
C LYS A 208 -8.72 -4.81 23.12
N GLU A 209 -9.99 -5.14 23.37
CA GLU A 209 -10.42 -6.46 23.83
C GLU A 209 -10.18 -7.53 22.75
N LEU A 210 -10.48 -7.22 21.48
CA LEU A 210 -10.17 -8.10 20.36
C LEU A 210 -8.66 -8.30 20.18
N ILE A 211 -7.86 -7.24 20.27
CA ILE A 211 -6.40 -7.34 20.22
C ILE A 211 -5.87 -8.24 21.35
N ALA A 212 -6.38 -8.07 22.59
CA ALA A 212 -5.99 -8.91 23.71
C ALA A 212 -6.36 -10.38 23.49
N LEU A 213 -7.54 -10.65 22.91
CA LEU A 213 -7.97 -11.99 22.52
C LEU A 213 -7.03 -12.59 21.48
N LEU A 214 -6.69 -11.85 20.43
CA LEU A 214 -5.78 -12.33 19.39
C LEU A 214 -4.37 -12.55 19.96
N HIS A 215 -3.89 -11.68 20.84
CA HIS A 215 -2.58 -11.80 21.47
C HIS A 215 -2.50 -13.02 22.42
N GLY A 216 -3.61 -13.42 23.03
CA GLY A 216 -3.67 -14.60 23.90
C GLY A 216 -3.72 -15.94 23.15
N ARG A 217 -3.69 -15.94 21.81
CA ARG A 217 -3.85 -17.14 20.98
C ARG A 217 -2.54 -17.56 20.30
N GLU A 218 -2.33 -18.87 20.21
CA GLU A 218 -1.28 -19.47 19.39
C GLU A 218 -1.70 -19.56 17.91
N TRP A 219 -0.98 -18.84 17.04
CA TRP A 219 -1.31 -18.71 15.61
C TRP A 219 -0.59 -19.70 14.71
N ASP A 220 0.49 -20.34 15.18
CA ASP A 220 1.35 -21.19 14.35
C ASP A 220 0.59 -22.32 13.65
N ALA A 221 -0.26 -23.05 14.38
CA ALA A 221 -1.07 -24.13 13.81
C ALA A 221 -2.13 -23.61 12.83
N TRP A 222 -2.70 -22.44 13.11
CA TRP A 222 -3.71 -21.82 12.27
C TRP A 222 -3.12 -21.31 10.95
N LEU A 223 -1.96 -20.63 11.00
CA LEU A 223 -1.22 -20.17 9.82
C LEU A 223 -0.69 -21.36 9.00
N LYS A 224 -0.17 -22.40 9.66
CA LYS A 224 0.32 -23.62 8.98
C LYS A 224 -0.76 -24.30 8.16
N ARG A 225 -2.03 -24.23 8.58
CA ARG A 225 -3.16 -24.74 7.79
C ARG A 225 -3.34 -23.97 6.48
N LEU A 226 -3.26 -22.63 6.53
CA LEU A 226 -3.34 -21.80 5.33
C LEU A 226 -2.15 -22.09 4.39
N ASP A 227 -0.96 -22.22 4.96
CA ASP A 227 0.28 -22.51 4.22
C ASP A 227 0.24 -23.88 3.53
N ALA A 228 -0.34 -24.89 4.17
CA ALA A 228 -0.29 -26.27 3.70
C ALA A 228 -1.25 -26.58 2.54
N ASP A 229 -2.23 -25.71 2.30
CA ASP A 229 -3.23 -25.86 1.23
C ASP A 229 -2.97 -24.86 0.09
N PRO A 230 -2.45 -25.31 -1.07
CA PRO A 230 -2.20 -24.42 -2.19
C PRO A 230 -3.47 -23.75 -2.73
N LYS A 231 -4.65 -24.35 -2.54
CA LYS A 231 -5.94 -23.75 -2.96
C LYS A 231 -6.32 -22.53 -2.12
N ILE A 232 -5.79 -22.44 -0.90
CA ILE A 232 -5.94 -21.27 -0.04
C ILE A 232 -4.81 -20.29 -0.31
N TYR A 233 -3.55 -20.76 -0.24
CA TYR A 233 -2.39 -19.88 -0.30
C TYR A 233 -2.23 -19.17 -1.65
N LEU A 234 -2.24 -19.90 -2.78
CA LEU A 234 -1.92 -19.30 -4.08
C LEU A 234 -2.83 -18.12 -4.47
N PRO A 235 -4.16 -18.21 -4.33
CA PRO A 235 -5.03 -17.06 -4.62
C PRO A 235 -4.98 -15.96 -3.55
N ASN A 236 -4.37 -16.20 -2.38
CA ASN A 236 -4.39 -15.29 -1.23
C ASN A 236 -2.97 -15.07 -0.64
N ALA A 237 -1.90 -15.18 -1.43
CA ALA A 237 -0.54 -15.21 -0.89
C ALA A 237 -0.21 -13.93 -0.11
N TYR A 238 -0.54 -12.76 -0.68
CA TYR A 238 -0.43 -11.47 -0.01
C TYR A 238 -1.18 -11.47 1.33
N ALA A 239 -2.43 -11.92 1.31
CA ALA A 239 -3.29 -11.96 2.48
C ALA A 239 -2.75 -12.87 3.60
N VAL A 240 -2.20 -14.03 3.25
CA VAL A 240 -1.59 -14.94 4.22
C VAL A 240 -0.31 -14.35 4.82
N GLU A 241 0.54 -13.71 4.01
CA GLU A 241 1.76 -13.07 4.53
C GLU A 241 1.46 -11.82 5.37
N PHE A 242 0.42 -11.06 5.01
CA PHE A 242 -0.14 -9.98 5.84
C PHE A 242 -0.54 -10.48 7.22
N LEU A 243 -1.30 -11.58 7.28
CA LEU A 243 -1.71 -12.20 8.54
C LEU A 243 -0.50 -12.69 9.33
N ARG A 244 0.47 -13.34 8.67
CA ARG A 244 1.71 -13.80 9.33
C ARG A 244 2.49 -12.64 9.94
N TYR A 245 2.51 -11.48 9.29
CA TYR A 245 3.17 -10.29 9.80
C TYR A 245 2.40 -9.69 10.98
N ASN A 246 1.09 -9.45 10.83
CA ASN A 246 0.29 -8.70 11.80
C ASN A 246 -0.20 -9.53 13.01
N LEU A 247 -0.22 -10.86 12.94
CA LEU A 247 -0.54 -11.74 14.08
C LEU A 247 0.63 -11.96 15.04
N LYS A 248 1.82 -11.44 14.75
CA LYS A 248 2.95 -11.50 15.68
C LYS A 248 2.62 -10.75 16.97
N ALA A 249 3.02 -11.29 18.11
CA ALA A 249 2.80 -10.69 19.42
C ALA A 249 3.29 -9.22 19.52
N GLU A 250 4.42 -8.91 18.87
CA GLU A 250 4.96 -7.54 18.79
C GLU A 250 4.03 -6.58 18.03
N ARG A 251 3.43 -7.02 16.92
CA ARG A 251 2.50 -6.20 16.13
C ARG A 251 1.16 -6.02 16.80
N LEU A 252 0.62 -7.07 17.41
CA LEU A 252 -0.61 -7.00 18.21
C LEU A 252 -0.44 -6.03 19.40
N ARG A 253 0.71 -6.06 20.07
CA ARG A 253 1.03 -5.09 21.13
C ARG A 253 1.12 -3.67 20.61
N TRP A 254 1.80 -3.48 19.48
CA TRP A 254 1.90 -2.17 18.83
C TRP A 254 0.52 -1.58 18.54
N PHE A 255 -0.42 -2.35 17.96
CA PHE A 255 -1.80 -1.88 17.77
C PHE A 255 -2.46 -1.43 19.08
N GLY A 256 -2.31 -2.20 20.16
CA GLY A 256 -2.86 -1.85 21.46
C GLY A 256 -2.27 -0.57 22.05
N GLU A 257 -0.97 -0.35 21.87
CA GLU A 257 -0.26 0.87 22.30
C GLU A 257 -0.70 2.09 21.49
N GLU A 258 -0.81 1.98 20.17
CA GLU A 258 -1.26 3.07 19.29
C GLU A 258 -2.74 3.45 19.52
N LEU A 259 -3.60 2.50 19.86
CA LEU A 259 -4.97 2.82 20.31
C LEU A 259 -5.01 3.55 21.66
N GLY A 260 -3.89 3.64 22.36
CA GLY A 260 -3.69 4.46 23.56
C GLY A 260 -3.14 5.87 23.28
N THR A 261 -2.80 6.19 22.02
CA THR A 261 -2.26 7.49 21.62
C THR A 261 -3.37 8.40 21.03
N HIS A 262 -3.01 9.56 20.48
CA HIS A 262 -3.93 10.55 19.86
C HIS A 262 -5.15 10.97 20.71
N GLY A 263 -5.06 10.86 22.04
CA GLY A 263 -6.14 11.21 22.97
C GLY A 263 -7.41 10.38 22.79
N LEU A 264 -7.31 9.17 22.23
CA LEU A 264 -8.42 8.24 22.09
C LEU A 264 -8.94 7.78 23.45
N ARG A 265 -10.26 7.68 23.57
CA ARG A 265 -10.93 7.16 24.77
C ARG A 265 -11.58 5.83 24.45
N ASP A 266 -11.70 4.98 25.46
CA ASP A 266 -12.29 3.65 25.33
C ASP A 266 -13.71 3.64 24.75
N GLY A 267 -14.50 4.69 24.99
CA GLY A 267 -15.84 4.83 24.43
C GLY A 267 -15.91 5.51 23.06
N ASP A 268 -14.78 5.94 22.49
CA ASP A 268 -14.77 6.54 21.15
C ASP A 268 -15.09 5.47 20.11
N GLN A 269 -15.98 5.77 19.17
CA GLN A 269 -16.35 4.87 18.08
C GLN A 269 -15.29 4.91 16.97
N ALA A 270 -14.75 3.75 16.60
CA ALA A 270 -13.63 3.61 15.67
C ALA A 270 -13.92 4.25 14.29
N ARG A 271 -15.14 4.09 13.78
CA ARG A 271 -15.56 4.74 12.53
C ARG A 271 -15.66 6.25 12.67
N ILE A 272 -16.18 6.76 13.79
CA ILE A 272 -16.41 8.20 13.98
C ILE A 272 -15.10 8.96 14.14
N VAL A 273 -14.10 8.39 14.82
CA VAL A 273 -12.82 9.09 15.01
C VAL A 273 -12.02 9.31 13.72
N GLN A 274 -12.35 8.59 12.65
CA GLN A 274 -11.81 8.73 11.30
C GLN A 274 -12.63 9.69 10.41
N GLN A 275 -13.80 10.14 10.88
CA GLN A 275 -14.61 11.12 10.17
C GLN A 275 -14.04 12.51 10.35
N ARG A 276 -14.25 13.37 9.35
CA ARG A 276 -13.81 14.75 9.44
C ARG A 276 -14.63 15.50 10.50
N GLY A 277 -13.94 16.07 11.48
CA GLY A 277 -14.49 16.99 12.46
C GLY A 277 -14.13 18.46 12.17
N ASP A 278 -14.28 19.32 13.18
CA ASP A 278 -13.96 20.76 13.08
C ASP A 278 -12.45 21.06 13.19
N SER A 279 -11.66 20.08 13.61
CA SER A 279 -10.21 20.19 13.82
C SER A 279 -9.39 19.62 12.65
N ALA A 280 -8.10 19.95 12.61
CA ALA A 280 -7.14 19.37 11.66
C ALA A 280 -7.09 17.83 11.75
N PHE A 281 -6.50 17.18 10.73
CA PHE A 281 -6.36 15.72 10.65
C PHE A 281 -5.88 15.14 11.98
N ARG A 282 -6.66 14.22 12.55
CA ARG A 282 -6.33 13.56 13.82
C ARG A 282 -5.15 12.59 13.66
N PHE A 283 -5.03 11.99 12.48
CA PHE A 283 -4.02 11.02 12.10
C PHE A 283 -3.35 11.45 10.80
N SER A 284 -2.07 11.11 10.65
CA SER A 284 -1.37 11.20 9.38
C SER A 284 -1.88 10.11 8.43
N GLY A 285 -1.68 10.29 7.11
CA GLY A 285 -2.03 9.25 6.14
C GLY A 285 -1.35 7.90 6.44
N PHE A 286 -0.12 7.90 6.95
CA PHE A 286 0.53 6.65 7.36
C PHE A 286 -0.19 5.98 8.54
N GLU A 287 -0.56 6.74 9.57
CA GLU A 287 -1.29 6.22 10.73
C GLU A 287 -2.67 5.69 10.34
N GLU A 288 -3.40 6.38 9.46
CA GLU A 288 -4.68 5.88 8.93
C GLU A 288 -4.54 4.51 8.26
N LYS A 289 -3.47 4.32 7.47
CA LYS A 289 -3.18 3.02 6.86
C LYS A 289 -2.89 1.96 7.90
N VAL A 290 -1.86 2.20 8.69
CA VAL A 290 -1.20 1.14 9.45
C VAL A 290 -1.91 0.88 10.77
N LEU A 291 -2.54 1.89 11.38
CA LEU A 291 -3.34 1.68 12.58
C LEU A 291 -4.75 1.20 12.22
N TRP A 292 -5.51 2.02 11.49
CA TRP A 292 -6.93 1.73 11.26
C TRP A 292 -7.14 0.72 10.13
N GLY A 293 -6.41 0.87 9.02
CA GLY A 293 -6.56 -0.07 7.91
C GLY A 293 -6.08 -1.46 8.23
N ASP A 294 -4.80 -1.62 8.60
CA ASP A 294 -4.24 -2.95 8.86
C ASP A 294 -4.95 -3.66 10.02
N LEU A 295 -5.40 -2.93 11.06
CA LEU A 295 -6.14 -3.56 12.16
C LEU A 295 -7.50 -4.08 11.70
N ALA A 296 -8.24 -3.29 10.91
CA ALA A 296 -9.51 -3.75 10.37
C ALA A 296 -9.32 -4.96 9.45
N ASP A 297 -8.33 -4.89 8.56
CA ASP A 297 -8.00 -5.97 7.62
C ASP A 297 -7.64 -7.24 8.37
N LEU A 298 -6.82 -7.14 9.41
CA LEU A 298 -6.47 -8.24 10.29
C LEU A 298 -7.72 -8.93 10.87
N LEU A 299 -8.65 -8.15 11.43
CA LEU A 299 -9.86 -8.68 12.07
C LEU A 299 -10.79 -9.36 11.06
N HIS A 300 -11.07 -8.71 9.93
CA HIS A 300 -11.90 -9.28 8.86
C HIS A 300 -11.27 -10.54 8.26
N MET A 301 -9.96 -10.55 8.05
CA MET A 301 -9.28 -11.70 7.46
C MET A 301 -9.17 -12.88 8.41
N VAL A 302 -8.94 -12.65 9.70
CA VAL A 302 -9.03 -13.72 10.70
C VAL A 302 -10.42 -14.34 10.67
N TYR A 303 -11.49 -13.54 10.53
CA TYR A 303 -12.84 -14.07 10.35
C TYR A 303 -12.97 -14.90 9.06
N VAL A 304 -12.58 -14.33 7.92
CA VAL A 304 -12.71 -14.95 6.59
C VAL A 304 -11.97 -16.29 6.50
N PHE A 305 -10.74 -16.34 6.99
CA PHE A 305 -9.90 -17.54 6.88
C PHE A 305 -10.13 -18.55 8.00
N SER A 306 -10.84 -18.20 9.07
CA SER A 306 -11.12 -19.14 10.16
C SER A 306 -12.19 -20.18 9.79
N PRO A 307 -12.01 -21.45 10.20
CA PRO A 307 -13.06 -22.47 10.12
C PRO A 307 -14.36 -22.03 10.79
N ALA A 308 -15.49 -22.58 10.35
CA ALA A 308 -16.81 -22.19 10.85
C ALA A 308 -17.00 -22.49 12.35
N ASP A 309 -16.30 -23.49 12.87
CA ASP A 309 -16.30 -23.95 14.25
C ASP A 309 -15.21 -23.30 15.12
N ASP A 310 -14.37 -22.43 14.53
CA ASP A 310 -13.33 -21.74 15.28
C ASP A 310 -13.93 -20.68 16.21
N PRO A 311 -13.68 -20.72 17.54
CA PRO A 311 -14.26 -19.77 18.48
C PRO A 311 -13.97 -18.30 18.16
N VAL A 312 -12.80 -17.98 17.59
CA VAL A 312 -12.47 -16.59 17.23
C VAL A 312 -13.42 -16.05 16.18
N ARG A 313 -13.89 -16.91 15.27
CA ARG A 313 -14.79 -16.52 14.19
C ARG A 313 -16.13 -16.08 14.76
N LYS A 314 -16.63 -16.78 15.79
CA LYS A 314 -17.85 -16.40 16.50
C LYS A 314 -17.68 -15.05 17.18
N THR A 315 -16.60 -14.85 17.93
CA THR A 315 -16.35 -13.58 18.63
C THR A 315 -16.22 -12.41 17.66
N LEU A 316 -15.52 -12.59 16.54
CA LEU A 316 -15.40 -11.57 15.50
C LEU A 316 -16.75 -11.23 14.86
N ALA A 317 -17.63 -12.23 14.63
CA ALA A 317 -18.97 -11.97 14.12
C ALA A 317 -19.86 -11.22 15.12
N GLU A 318 -19.77 -11.55 16.42
CA GLU A 318 -20.47 -10.83 17.49
C GLU A 318 -20.00 -9.37 17.59
N GLN A 319 -18.76 -9.09 17.18
CA GLN A 319 -18.18 -7.75 17.08
C GLN A 319 -18.27 -7.16 15.66
N HIS A 320 -19.10 -7.73 14.78
CA HIS A 320 -19.39 -7.21 13.43
C HIS A 320 -18.21 -7.17 12.44
N PHE A 321 -17.20 -8.03 12.62
CA PHE A 321 -16.12 -8.27 11.66
C PHE A 321 -16.42 -9.43 10.70
N ASP A 322 -17.69 -9.82 10.59
CA ASP A 322 -18.19 -10.81 9.63
C ASP A 322 -18.69 -10.18 8.31
N GLY A 323 -18.53 -8.86 8.17
CA GLY A 323 -18.87 -8.10 6.97
C GLY A 323 -18.74 -6.60 7.17
N ILE A 324 -19.03 -5.86 6.10
CA ILE A 324 -19.00 -4.41 6.04
C ILE A 324 -20.43 -3.89 6.13
N TYR A 325 -20.67 -3.03 7.12
CA TYR A 325 -21.98 -2.50 7.43
C TYR A 325 -22.09 -1.04 6.97
N LEU A 326 -22.87 -0.80 5.92
CA LEU A 326 -23.02 0.51 5.28
C LEU A 326 -24.45 0.72 4.80
N ASP A 327 -25.07 1.85 5.16
CA ASP A 327 -26.46 2.19 4.82
C ASP A 327 -27.48 1.09 5.14
N GLY A 328 -27.33 0.44 6.29
CA GLY A 328 -28.21 -0.66 6.71
C GLY A 328 -28.03 -1.96 5.93
N ARG A 329 -27.04 -2.05 5.03
CA ARG A 329 -26.65 -3.27 4.31
C ARG A 329 -25.43 -3.90 4.97
N LYS A 330 -25.36 -5.24 4.89
CA LYS A 330 -24.16 -6.01 5.22
C LYS A 330 -23.59 -6.61 3.94
N MET A 331 -22.35 -6.25 3.61
CA MET A 331 -21.60 -6.75 2.45
C MET A 331 -20.42 -7.62 2.91
N GLY A 332 -19.98 -8.59 2.12
CA GLY A 332 -18.75 -9.33 2.43
C GLY A 332 -17.52 -8.45 2.23
N PHE A 333 -16.54 -8.50 3.15
CA PHE A 333 -15.30 -7.71 3.10
C PHE A 333 -14.46 -7.89 1.82
N ILE A 334 -14.51 -9.07 1.19
CA ILE A 334 -13.90 -9.35 -0.12
C ILE A 334 -14.97 -9.65 -1.20
N GLY A 335 -16.22 -9.30 -0.91
CA GLY A 335 -17.39 -9.63 -1.70
C GLY A 335 -17.55 -8.71 -2.91
N GLU A 336 -18.26 -9.19 -3.93
CA GLU A 336 -18.54 -8.41 -5.15
C GLU A 336 -19.31 -7.12 -4.86
N GLU A 337 -20.28 -7.15 -3.94
CA GLU A 337 -21.06 -5.98 -3.54
C GLU A 337 -20.19 -4.86 -2.95
N PHE A 338 -19.27 -5.21 -2.04
CA PHE A 338 -18.37 -4.24 -1.44
C PHE A 338 -17.39 -3.66 -2.46
N ARG A 339 -16.90 -4.50 -3.39
CA ARG A 339 -16.08 -4.02 -4.51
C ARG A 339 -16.85 -3.10 -5.46
N ALA A 340 -18.13 -3.36 -5.70
CA ALA A 340 -18.98 -2.49 -6.50
C ALA A 340 -19.20 -1.13 -5.82
N GLU A 341 -19.39 -1.11 -4.50
CA GLU A 341 -19.51 0.12 -3.71
C GLU A 341 -18.27 1.01 -3.85
N MET A 342 -17.09 0.41 -3.93
CA MET A 342 -15.84 1.15 -4.13
C MET A 342 -15.77 1.95 -5.43
N LEU A 343 -16.34 1.41 -6.49
CA LEU A 343 -16.45 2.16 -7.73
C LEU A 343 -17.35 3.39 -7.56
N GLU A 344 -18.46 3.27 -6.83
CA GLU A 344 -19.36 4.40 -6.58
C GLU A 344 -18.69 5.50 -5.74
N ILE A 345 -17.94 5.13 -4.70
CA ILE A 345 -17.15 6.07 -3.88
C ILE A 345 -16.17 6.87 -4.75
N TRP A 346 -15.52 6.21 -5.69
CA TRP A 346 -14.59 6.90 -6.59
C TRP A 346 -15.28 7.78 -7.62
N LYS A 347 -16.51 7.46 -8.06
CA LYS A 347 -17.27 8.38 -8.91
C LYS A 347 -17.52 9.70 -8.19
N VAL A 348 -17.78 9.69 -6.89
CA VAL A 348 -17.91 10.93 -6.11
C VAL A 348 -16.63 11.77 -6.24
N LYS A 349 -15.47 11.18 -5.95
CA LYS A 349 -14.19 11.89 -6.04
C LYS A 349 -13.88 12.37 -7.46
N PHE A 350 -13.98 11.50 -8.46
CA PHE A 350 -13.43 11.75 -9.79
C PHE A 350 -14.43 12.26 -10.80
N LEU A 351 -15.72 12.08 -10.58
CA LEU A 351 -16.75 12.58 -11.48
C LEU A 351 -17.47 13.78 -10.86
N GLU A 352 -17.86 13.74 -9.59
CA GLU A 352 -18.67 14.84 -9.03
C GLU A 352 -17.83 16.09 -8.69
N MET A 353 -16.55 15.91 -8.39
CA MET A 353 -15.64 17.02 -8.12
C MET A 353 -14.87 17.44 -9.38
N SER A 354 -15.25 18.58 -9.97
CA SER A 354 -14.77 19.03 -11.29
C SER A 354 -13.25 19.02 -11.45
N ARG A 355 -12.49 19.49 -10.45
CA ARG A 355 -11.02 19.55 -10.53
C ARG A 355 -10.37 18.16 -10.67
N PHE A 356 -10.91 17.15 -9.99
CA PHE A 356 -10.38 15.79 -10.10
C PHE A 356 -10.83 15.13 -11.40
N ARG A 357 -12.05 15.44 -11.88
CA ARG A 357 -12.55 15.03 -13.20
C ARG A 357 -11.64 15.51 -14.33
N GLU A 358 -11.24 16.78 -14.29
CA GLU A 358 -10.36 17.37 -15.27
C GLU A 358 -8.99 16.69 -15.29
N VAL A 359 -8.40 16.43 -14.11
CA VAL A 359 -7.11 15.75 -14.01
C VAL A 359 -7.20 14.34 -14.57
N ILE A 360 -8.14 13.51 -14.10
CA ILE A 360 -8.21 12.11 -14.54
C ILE A 360 -8.59 12.00 -16.03
N GLY A 361 -9.51 12.84 -16.51
CA GLY A 361 -9.93 12.87 -17.91
C GLY A 361 -8.87 13.42 -18.86
N GLY A 362 -7.95 14.25 -18.34
CA GLY A 362 -6.83 14.82 -19.09
C GLY A 362 -5.66 13.86 -19.33
N ILE A 363 -5.63 12.71 -18.64
CA ILE A 363 -4.55 11.72 -18.79
C ILE A 363 -4.66 11.04 -20.17
N PRO A 364 -3.57 11.01 -20.97
CA PRO A 364 -3.57 10.35 -22.27
C PRO A 364 -3.92 8.86 -22.17
N MET A 365 -4.58 8.29 -23.18
CA MET A 365 -5.09 6.91 -23.12
C MET A 365 -3.97 5.86 -23.14
N GLU A 366 -2.84 6.20 -23.78
CA GLU A 366 -1.61 5.42 -23.80
C GLU A 366 -0.94 5.31 -22.42
N ILE A 367 -1.29 6.19 -21.48
CA ILE A 367 -0.84 6.12 -20.10
C ILE A 367 -1.86 5.31 -19.31
N ARG A 368 -1.43 4.19 -18.73
CA ARG A 368 -2.25 3.36 -17.85
C ARG A 368 -2.26 3.92 -16.43
N LEU A 369 -3.45 3.92 -15.83
CA LEU A 369 -3.63 4.23 -14.41
C LEU A 369 -3.35 2.97 -13.59
N GLU A 370 -2.07 2.68 -13.44
CA GLU A 370 -1.63 1.55 -12.62
C GLU A 370 -1.21 2.04 -11.24
N HIS A 371 -1.70 1.37 -10.20
CA HIS A 371 -1.26 1.64 -8.85
C HIS A 371 0.08 0.95 -8.59
N PHE A 372 0.93 1.57 -7.77
CA PHE A 372 2.21 0.98 -7.39
C PHE A 372 2.34 0.82 -5.88
N LEU A 373 2.73 -0.38 -5.46
CA LEU A 373 3.75 -0.73 -4.44
C LEU A 373 3.38 -2.08 -3.87
N ASN A 374 3.86 -3.16 -4.50
CA ASN A 374 3.71 -4.55 -4.06
C ASN A 374 2.26 -5.02 -3.83
N ASP A 375 1.52 -5.35 -4.89
CA ASP A 375 0.41 -6.34 -4.93
C ASP A 375 -0.64 -6.42 -3.79
N GLY A 376 -0.73 -5.43 -2.88
CA GLY A 376 -1.61 -5.46 -1.72
C GLY A 376 -1.59 -4.18 -0.88
N ASP A 377 -1.90 -3.03 -1.47
CA ASP A 377 -2.11 -1.81 -0.67
C ASP A 377 -3.17 -2.04 0.44
N SER A 378 -4.09 -2.98 0.20
CA SER A 378 -4.82 -3.71 1.23
C SER A 378 -5.23 -5.11 0.70
N PRO A 379 -5.27 -6.15 1.56
CA PRO A 379 -5.71 -7.51 1.18
C PRO A 379 -7.21 -7.62 0.81
N ASP A 380 -7.96 -6.53 0.91
CA ASP A 380 -9.41 -6.48 0.68
C ASP A 380 -9.82 -6.43 -0.80
N ILE A 381 -8.98 -5.87 -1.68
CA ILE A 381 -9.25 -5.74 -3.11
C ILE A 381 -8.03 -6.18 -3.93
N PRO A 382 -8.19 -7.20 -4.81
CA PRO A 382 -7.16 -7.55 -5.77
C PRO A 382 -6.77 -6.37 -6.68
N ILE A 383 -5.46 -6.09 -6.80
CA ILE A 383 -4.93 -4.98 -7.62
C ILE A 383 -5.51 -4.91 -9.04
N PRO A 384 -5.67 -6.02 -9.80
CA PRO A 384 -6.22 -5.94 -11.16
C PRO A 384 -7.63 -5.32 -11.21
N ILE A 385 -8.44 -5.54 -10.18
CA ILE A 385 -9.78 -4.96 -10.05
C ILE A 385 -9.66 -3.45 -9.84
N TYR A 386 -8.77 -3.05 -8.94
CA TYR A 386 -8.49 -1.65 -8.61
C TYR A 386 -8.06 -0.85 -9.85
N VAL A 387 -7.11 -1.38 -10.64
CA VAL A 387 -6.65 -0.79 -11.92
C VAL A 387 -7.80 -0.68 -12.92
N GLY A 388 -8.65 -1.70 -13.01
CA GLY A 388 -9.82 -1.69 -13.91
C GLY A 388 -10.80 -0.56 -13.60
N TYR A 389 -11.08 -0.32 -12.32
CA TYR A 389 -11.97 0.75 -11.87
C TYR A 389 -11.46 2.15 -12.24
N LEU A 390 -10.16 2.42 -12.08
CA LEU A 390 -9.58 3.72 -12.42
C LEU A 390 -9.66 4.02 -13.91
N ASN A 391 -9.33 3.03 -14.74
CA ASN A 391 -9.45 3.16 -16.18
C ASN A 391 -10.90 3.39 -16.61
N ARG A 392 -11.86 2.68 -16.00
CA ARG A 392 -13.29 2.88 -16.21
C ARG A 392 -13.74 4.29 -15.83
N ILE A 393 -13.27 4.82 -14.70
CA ILE A 393 -13.60 6.20 -14.28
C ILE A 393 -13.01 7.22 -15.23
N ARG A 394 -11.77 7.03 -15.70
CA ARG A 394 -11.16 7.90 -16.70
C ARG A 394 -12.00 7.97 -17.98
N GLU A 395 -12.47 6.83 -18.47
CA GLU A 395 -13.36 6.77 -19.63
C GLU A 395 -14.66 7.55 -19.39
N MET A 396 -15.29 7.35 -18.23
CA MET A 396 -16.48 8.11 -17.83
C MET A 396 -16.22 9.63 -17.77
N ALA A 397 -15.10 10.04 -17.19
CA ALA A 397 -14.72 11.45 -17.06
C ALA A 397 -14.51 12.14 -18.42
N ARG A 398 -14.08 11.40 -19.44
CA ARG A 398 -13.90 11.91 -20.82
C ARG A 398 -15.21 11.97 -21.59
N ASN A 399 -16.07 10.96 -21.43
CA ASN A 399 -17.34 10.85 -22.14
C ASN A 399 -18.44 11.76 -21.57
N GLY A 400 -18.29 12.23 -20.33
CA GLY A 400 -19.18 13.21 -19.71
C GLY A 400 -18.85 14.67 -20.07
N LYS A 401 -18.18 14.91 -21.21
CA LYS A 401 -17.91 16.24 -21.78
C LYS A 401 -18.91 16.61 -22.85
#